data_AF-A0A819HLC1-F1
#
_entry.id   AF-A0A819HLC1-F1
#
_cell.length_a   1.000
_cell.length_b   1.000
_cell.length_c   1.000
_cell.angle_alpha   90.00
_cell.angle_beta   90.00
_cell.angle_gamma   90.00
#
_symmetry.space_group_name_H-M   'P 1'
#
loop_
_entity.id
_entity.type
_entity.pdbx_description
1 polymer ?
#
loop_
_entity_poly.entity_id
_entity_poly.type
_entity_poly.pdbx_seq_one_letter_code
_entity_poly.pdbx_strand_id
1 'polypeptide(L)'
;MLAHMYPLQDFIDTTLSNINNRKEVIENNPALVHHIYQYFQVVYPLPSEYDWTNQTHVPGAVTPVKDQRHCGSCYAFGVVGALEKTYAEIYKESSPLSPQELIDCSGQGGCDGGDFVPSFHYIKKKSL
;
A
#
# COMPACT_ATOMS: atom_id res chain seq x y z
N MET A 1 8.62 -6.07 -11.07
CA MET A 1 7.52 -5.10 -10.98
C MET A 1 8.16 -3.73 -10.79
N LEU A 2 8.16 -2.91 -11.84
CA LEU A 2 8.68 -1.55 -11.74
C LEU A 2 7.79 -0.84 -10.71
N ALA A 3 8.39 -0.32 -9.63
CA ALA A 3 7.74 0.71 -8.84
C ALA A 3 7.59 1.91 -9.77
N HIS A 4 6.48 1.93 -10.52
CA HIS A 4 6.11 3.10 -11.29
C HIS A 4 5.95 4.21 -10.27
N MET A 5 6.85 5.19 -10.39
CA MET A 5 6.82 6.47 -9.72
C MET A 5 5.53 7.17 -10.17
N TYR A 6 4.39 6.77 -9.59
CA TYR A 6 3.18 7.56 -9.69
C TYR A 6 3.44 8.85 -8.91
N PRO A 7 3.11 10.03 -9.46
CA PRO A 7 3.02 11.23 -8.67
C PRO A 7 2.26 10.91 -7.38
N LEU A 8 2.80 11.32 -6.23
CA LEU A 8 2.16 11.05 -4.93
C LEU A 8 0.70 11.54 -4.92
N GLN A 9 0.41 12.56 -5.73
CA GLN A 9 -0.92 13.08 -6.02
C GLN A 9 -1.88 12.02 -6.61
N ASP A 10 -1.44 11.23 -7.59
CA ASP A 10 -2.27 10.20 -8.23
C ASP A 10 -2.60 9.05 -7.25
N PHE A 11 -1.64 8.72 -6.38
CA PHE A 11 -1.85 7.73 -5.32
C PHE A 11 -2.85 8.24 -4.26
N ILE A 12 -2.74 9.51 -3.87
CA ILE A 12 -3.70 10.18 -2.98
C ILE A 12 -5.09 10.20 -3.61
N ASP A 13 -5.20 10.55 -4.89
CA ASP A 13 -6.48 10.63 -5.58
C ASP A 13 -7.14 9.26 -5.73
N THR A 14 -6.34 8.22 -6.02
CA THR A 14 -6.80 6.82 -6.04
C THR A 14 -7.23 6.36 -4.64
N THR A 15 -6.42 6.61 -3.61
CA THR A 15 -6.72 6.22 -2.22
C THR A 15 -8.00 6.86 -1.72
N LEU A 16 -8.12 8.16 -1.93
CA LEU A 16 -9.30 8.88 -1.50
C LEU A 16 -10.52 8.44 -2.35
N SER A 17 -10.36 8.00 -3.60
CA SER A 17 -11.48 7.51 -4.43
C SER A 17 -12.12 6.21 -3.89
N ASN A 18 -11.38 5.48 -3.06
CA ASN A 18 -11.81 4.26 -2.38
C ASN A 18 -12.48 4.51 -1.02
N ILE A 19 -12.60 5.77 -0.58
CA ILE A 19 -13.32 6.12 0.64
C ILE A 19 -14.83 6.14 0.33
N ASN A 20 -15.61 5.37 1.08
CA ASN A 20 -17.07 5.32 0.94
C ASN A 20 -17.70 6.73 1.07
N ASN A 21 -18.70 7.02 0.23
CA ASN A 21 -19.40 8.31 0.10
C ASN A 21 -18.54 9.50 -0.39
N ARG A 22 -17.26 9.29 -0.73
CA ARG A 22 -16.38 10.39 -1.15
C ARG A 22 -16.78 10.95 -2.52
N LYS A 23 -17.23 10.11 -3.46
CA LYS A 23 -17.80 10.58 -4.73
C LYS A 23 -18.99 11.50 -4.52
N GLU A 24 -19.93 11.11 -3.66
CA GLU A 24 -21.10 11.91 -3.32
C GLU A 24 -20.73 13.24 -2.65
N VAL A 25 -19.76 13.25 -1.73
CA VAL A 25 -19.28 14.48 -1.09
C VAL A 25 -18.54 15.39 -2.08
N ILE A 26 -17.73 14.83 -2.99
CA ILE A 26 -17.05 15.58 -4.07
C ILE A 26 -18.07 16.21 -5.01
N GLU A 27 -19.01 15.42 -5.50
CA GLU A 27 -20.00 15.86 -6.48
C GLU A 27 -20.91 16.94 -5.91
N ASN A 28 -21.29 16.81 -4.62
CA ASN A 28 -22.16 17.78 -3.97
C ASN A 28 -21.45 19.04 -3.45
N ASN A 29 -20.12 19.01 -3.24
CA ASN A 29 -19.37 20.15 -2.69
C ASN A 29 -17.96 20.32 -3.31
N PRO A 30 -17.83 20.50 -4.63
CA PRO A 30 -16.52 20.50 -5.31
C PRO A 30 -15.60 21.66 -4.85
N ALA A 31 -16.16 22.82 -4.53
CA ALA A 31 -15.40 23.98 -4.05
C ALA A 31 -14.82 23.76 -2.64
N LEU A 32 -15.58 23.10 -1.74
CA LEU A 32 -15.12 22.79 -0.39
C LEU A 32 -13.98 21.77 -0.44
N VAL A 33 -14.13 20.74 -1.28
CA VAL A 33 -13.08 19.74 -1.47
C VAL A 33 -11.81 20.40 -2.01
N HIS A 34 -11.92 21.23 -3.04
CA HIS A 34 -10.78 21.98 -3.58
C HIS A 34 -10.08 22.84 -2.51
N HIS A 35 -10.85 23.54 -1.68
CA HIS A 35 -10.32 24.34 -0.58
C HIS A 35 -9.61 23.49 0.49
N ILE A 36 -10.17 22.32 0.85
CA ILE A 36 -9.54 21.39 1.80
C ILE A 36 -8.23 20.85 1.24
N TYR A 37 -8.19 20.49 -0.05
CA TYR A 37 -6.97 20.02 -0.70
C TYR A 37 -5.90 21.11 -0.74
N GLN A 38 -6.25 22.35 -1.09
CA GLN A 38 -5.32 23.48 -1.07
C GLN A 38 -4.80 23.74 0.35
N TYR A 39 -5.68 23.74 1.35
CA TYR A 39 -5.29 23.91 2.74
C TYR A 39 -4.37 22.78 3.21
N PHE A 40 -4.68 21.53 2.86
CA PHE A 40 -3.87 20.37 3.21
C PHE A 40 -2.47 20.45 2.57
N GLN A 41 -2.36 20.86 1.30
CA GLN A 41 -1.07 21.06 0.63
C GLN A 41 -0.26 22.21 1.24
N VAL A 42 -0.90 23.27 1.74
CA VAL A 42 -0.22 24.38 2.42
C VAL A 42 0.30 23.99 3.80
N VAL A 43 -0.48 23.22 4.57
CA VAL A 43 -0.11 22.80 5.93
C VAL A 43 0.85 21.61 5.92
N TYR A 44 0.69 20.69 4.96
CA TYR A 44 1.52 19.50 4.78
C TYR A 44 2.05 19.47 3.34
N PRO A 45 3.05 20.31 3.02
CA PRO A 45 3.63 20.35 1.68
C PRO A 45 4.25 18.98 1.37
N LEU A 46 3.69 18.32 0.36
CA LEU A 46 4.24 17.08 -0.15
C LEU A 46 5.52 17.40 -0.93
N PRO A 47 6.57 16.57 -0.81
CA PRO A 47 7.75 16.72 -1.66
C PRO A 47 7.36 16.50 -3.12
N SER A 48 8.06 17.17 -4.04
CA SER A 48 7.85 16.99 -5.48
C SER A 48 8.13 15.56 -5.93
N GLU A 49 9.02 14.86 -5.23
CA GLU A 49 9.38 13.46 -5.45
C GLU A 49 9.59 12.78 -4.11
N TYR A 50 9.10 11.53 -3.98
CA TYR A 50 9.36 10.71 -2.81
C TYR A 50 9.62 9.26 -3.20
N ASP A 51 10.82 8.76 -2.87
CA ASP A 51 11.26 7.40 -3.16
C ASP A 51 11.35 6.59 -1.87
N TRP A 52 10.35 5.74 -1.64
CA TRP A 52 10.30 4.85 -0.48
C TRP A 52 11.48 3.86 -0.42
N THR A 53 12.23 3.62 -1.49
CA THR A 53 13.39 2.72 -1.44
C THR A 53 14.62 3.36 -0.82
N ASN A 54 14.72 4.70 -0.89
CA ASN A 54 15.90 5.46 -0.49
C ASN A 54 15.63 6.47 0.64
N GLN A 55 14.39 6.94 0.78
CA GLN A 55 14.03 8.07 1.63
C GLN A 55 13.29 7.67 2.92
N THR A 56 13.40 6.41 3.36
CA THR A 56 12.84 6.01 4.64
C THR A 56 13.79 6.33 5.80
N HIS A 57 13.23 6.47 7.00
CA HIS A 57 14.03 6.64 8.23
C HIS A 57 14.83 5.37 8.62
N VAL A 58 14.75 4.29 7.84
CA VAL A 58 15.39 2.99 8.10
C VAL A 58 16.00 2.46 6.80
N PRO A 59 17.33 2.56 6.62
CA PRO A 59 18.00 2.00 5.44
C PRO A 59 17.60 0.54 5.23
N GLY A 60 17.10 0.21 4.03
CA GLY A 60 16.63 -1.15 3.71
C GLY A 60 15.23 -1.51 4.23
N ALA A 61 14.38 -0.52 4.58
CA ALA A 61 12.98 -0.78 4.93
C ALA A 61 12.18 -1.41 3.78
N VAL A 62 12.52 -1.06 2.53
CA VAL A 62 11.99 -1.78 1.37
C VAL A 62 12.88 -2.99 1.12
N THR A 63 12.30 -4.17 1.26
CA THR A 63 13.01 -5.43 1.02
C THR A 63 13.33 -5.60 -0.47
N PRO A 64 14.31 -6.46 -0.83
CA PRO A 64 14.62 -6.75 -2.22
C PRO A 64 13.40 -7.24 -3.00
N VAL A 65 13.40 -6.96 -4.31
CA VAL A 65 12.34 -7.41 -5.23
C VAL A 65 12.20 -8.93 -5.18
N LYS A 66 10.96 -9.39 -4.97
CA LYS A 66 10.59 -10.81 -4.94
C LYS A 66 9.99 -11.24 -6.28
N ASP A 67 10.01 -12.55 -6.57
CA ASP A 67 9.49 -13.14 -7.81
C ASP A 67 8.34 -14.13 -7.53
N GLN A 68 7.13 -13.80 -8.00
CA GLN A 68 5.93 -14.65 -7.88
C GLN A 68 5.84 -15.73 -8.96
N ARG A 69 6.77 -15.74 -9.93
CA ARG A 69 6.82 -16.67 -11.06
C ARG A 69 5.47 -16.70 -11.82
N HIS A 70 4.98 -17.90 -12.12
CA HIS A 70 3.74 -18.13 -12.88
C HIS A 70 2.49 -18.22 -11.99
N CYS A 71 2.58 -17.87 -10.71
CA CYS A 71 1.47 -17.88 -9.77
C CYS A 71 0.77 -16.51 -9.76
N GLY A 72 -0.57 -16.49 -9.80
CA GLY A 72 -1.42 -15.30 -9.65
C GLY A 72 -1.45 -14.71 -8.23
N SER A 73 -0.32 -14.76 -7.51
CA SER A 73 -0.20 -14.38 -6.10
C SER A 73 0.22 -12.92 -5.87
N CYS A 74 -0.06 -12.02 -6.81
CA CYS A 74 0.33 -10.61 -6.68
C CYS A 74 -0.27 -9.96 -5.42
N TYR A 75 -1.48 -10.37 -5.02
CA TYR A 75 -2.12 -9.94 -3.79
C TYR A 75 -1.27 -10.30 -2.56
N ALA A 76 -0.75 -11.53 -2.48
CA ALA A 76 0.05 -12.00 -1.35
C ALA A 76 1.38 -11.26 -1.26
N PHE A 77 2.05 -11.08 -2.40
CA PHE A 77 3.33 -10.37 -2.47
C PHE A 77 3.18 -8.88 -2.16
N GLY A 78 2.12 -8.22 -2.66
CA GLY A 78 1.86 -6.82 -2.38
C GLY A 78 1.52 -6.56 -0.90
N VAL A 79 0.72 -7.45 -0.29
CA VAL A 79 0.40 -7.40 1.13
C VAL A 79 1.66 -7.61 1.99
N VAL A 80 2.47 -8.63 1.70
CA VAL A 80 3.74 -8.88 2.40
C VAL A 80 4.69 -7.69 2.28
N GLY A 81 4.88 -7.15 1.07
CA GLY A 81 5.79 -6.01 0.88
C GLY A 81 5.36 -4.76 1.67
N ALA A 82 4.06 -4.47 1.72
CA ALA A 82 3.53 -3.37 2.53
C ALA A 82 3.76 -3.60 4.04
N LEU A 83 3.60 -4.84 4.51
CA LEU A 83 3.78 -5.19 5.91
C LEU A 83 5.26 -5.15 6.31
N GLU A 84 6.17 -5.73 5.51
CA GLU A 84 7.61 -5.69 5.75
C GLU A 84 8.13 -4.26 5.87
N LYS A 85 7.73 -3.37 4.96
CA LYS A 85 8.09 -1.95 5.01
C LYS A 85 7.59 -1.28 6.28
N THR A 86 6.31 -1.48 6.61
CA THR A 86 5.69 -0.87 7.80
C THR A 86 6.34 -1.39 9.08
N TYR A 87 6.64 -2.69 9.12
CA TYR A 87 7.35 -3.33 10.23
C TYR A 87 8.74 -2.73 10.43
N ALA A 88 9.51 -2.58 9.35
CA ALA A 88 10.82 -1.95 9.39
C ALA A 88 10.77 -0.50 9.88
N GLU A 89 9.76 0.28 9.48
CA GLU A 89 9.62 1.66 9.94
C GLU A 89 9.29 1.78 11.42
N ILE A 90 8.42 0.91 11.94
CA ILE A 90 7.96 0.94 13.33
C ILE A 90 9.02 0.36 14.27
N TYR A 91 9.51 -0.83 13.96
CA TYR A 91 10.38 -1.61 14.84
C TYR A 91 11.87 -1.41 14.57
N LYS A 92 12.21 -0.69 13.49
CA LYS A 92 13.61 -0.48 13.07
C LYS A 92 14.33 -1.79 12.75
N GLU A 93 13.58 -2.82 12.36
CA GLU A 93 14.06 -4.17 12.08
C GLU A 93 13.49 -4.68 10.75
N SER A 94 14.33 -5.29 9.92
CA SER A 94 13.90 -5.91 8.67
C SER A 94 13.65 -7.40 8.89
N SER A 95 12.39 -7.83 8.74
CA SER A 95 12.00 -9.24 8.81
C SER A 95 11.34 -9.64 7.49
N PRO A 96 11.99 -10.47 6.65
CA PRO A 96 11.37 -10.96 5.43
C PRO A 96 10.24 -11.93 5.77
N LEU A 97 9.03 -11.64 5.29
CA LEU A 97 7.85 -12.46 5.55
C LEU A 97 7.59 -13.42 4.38
N SER A 98 6.83 -14.49 4.64
CA SER A 98 6.50 -15.50 3.65
C SER A 98 5.18 -15.17 2.91
N PRO A 99 5.21 -14.80 1.61
CA PRO A 99 3.99 -14.69 0.83
C PRO A 99 3.27 -16.04 0.68
N GLN A 100 4.01 -17.15 0.82
CA GLN A 100 3.46 -18.49 0.69
C GLN A 100 2.41 -18.80 1.76
N GLU A 101 2.55 -18.25 2.97
CA GLU A 101 1.51 -18.42 3.98
C GLU A 101 0.17 -17.80 3.54
N LEU A 102 0.19 -16.62 2.91
CA LEU A 102 -1.04 -16.04 2.36
C LEU A 102 -1.58 -16.89 1.22
N ILE A 103 -0.71 -17.42 0.36
CA ILE A 103 -1.13 -18.28 -0.77
C ILE A 103 -1.84 -19.53 -0.26
N ASP A 104 -1.29 -20.19 0.76
CA ASP A 104 -1.77 -21.50 1.22
C ASP A 104 -2.92 -21.37 2.24
N CYS A 105 -2.90 -20.35 3.10
CA CYS A 105 -3.72 -20.32 4.32
C CYS A 105 -4.77 -19.22 4.35
N SER A 106 -4.66 -18.17 3.52
CA SER A 106 -5.59 -17.03 3.58
C SER A 106 -6.98 -17.33 2.99
N GLY A 107 -7.10 -18.40 2.21
CA GLY A 107 -8.30 -18.72 1.44
C GLY A 107 -8.58 -17.74 0.28
N GLN A 108 -7.61 -16.91 -0.10
CA GLN A 108 -7.73 -15.91 -1.17
C GLN A 108 -7.29 -16.47 -2.54
N GLY A 109 -7.74 -17.67 -2.89
CA GLY A 109 -7.59 -18.22 -4.24
C GLY A 109 -6.18 -18.66 -4.66
N GLY A 110 -5.20 -18.66 -3.74
CA GLY A 110 -3.89 -19.27 -3.99
C GLY A 110 -3.18 -18.68 -5.21
N CYS A 111 -2.92 -19.51 -6.23
CA CYS A 111 -2.29 -19.08 -7.49
C CYS A 111 -3.27 -18.64 -8.58
N ASP A 112 -4.58 -18.71 -8.35
CA ASP A 112 -5.59 -18.32 -9.36
C ASP A 112 -6.02 -16.85 -9.23
N GLY A 113 -5.43 -16.11 -8.27
CA GLY A 113 -5.79 -14.73 -7.95
C GLY A 113 -6.43 -14.62 -6.57
N GLY A 114 -6.40 -13.42 -6.00
CA GLY A 114 -6.90 -13.14 -4.65
C GLY A 114 -7.01 -11.65 -4.37
N ASP A 115 -7.66 -11.30 -3.27
CA ASP A 115 -7.92 -9.91 -2.90
C ASP A 115 -7.01 -9.42 -1.77
N PHE A 116 -6.58 -8.15 -1.88
CA PHE A 116 -5.70 -7.49 -0.91
C PHE A 116 -6.38 -7.30 0.45
N VAL A 117 -7.63 -6.81 0.48
CA VAL A 117 -8.33 -6.45 1.71
C VAL A 117 -8.56 -7.68 2.61
N PRO A 118 -9.09 -8.81 2.11
CA PRO A 118 -9.25 -9.99 2.96
C PRO A 118 -7.91 -10.62 3.36
N SER A 119 -6.86 -10.49 2.53
CA SER A 119 -5.51 -10.90 2.90
C SER A 119 -4.95 -10.09 4.08
N PHE A 120 -5.15 -8.77 4.10
CA PHE A 120 -4.83 -7.95 5.27
C PHE A 120 -5.65 -8.37 6.51
N HIS A 121 -6.93 -8.72 6.34
CA HIS A 121 -7.75 -9.25 7.44
C HIS A 121 -7.22 -10.58 7.97
N TYR A 122 -6.72 -11.48 7.11
CA TYR A 122 -6.09 -12.73 7.52
C TYR A 122 -4.88 -12.46 8.44
N ILE A 123 -3.96 -11.60 8.01
CA ILE A 123 -2.75 -11.25 8.77
C ILE A 123 -3.13 -10.67 10.12
N LYS A 124 -4.06 -9.70 10.15
CA LYS A 124 -4.52 -9.11 11.40
C LYS A 124 -5.04 -10.17 12.40
N LYS A 125 -5.62 -11.26 11.90
CA LYS A 125 -6.17 -12.35 12.73
C LYS A 125 -5.13 -13.39 13.13
N LYS A 126 -4.15 -13.69 12.27
CA LYS A 126 -3.25 -14.85 12.42
C LYS A 126 -1.80 -14.50 12.74
N SER A 127 -1.38 -13.25 12.49
CA SER A 127 0.03 -12.83 12.40
C SER A 127 0.79 -13.62 11.32
N LEU A 128 1.75 -12.98 10.66
CA LEU A 128 2.68 -13.59 9.70
C LEU A 128 4.04 -13.79 10.37
#